data_AF-A0A821M7W8-F1
#
_entry.id   AF-A0A821M7W8-F1
#
_cell.length_a   1.000
_cell.length_b   1.000
_cell.length_c   1.000
_cell.angle_alpha   90.00
_cell.angle_beta   90.00
_cell.angle_gamma   90.00
#
_symmetry.space_group_name_H-M   'P 1'
#
loop_
_entity.id
_entity.type
_entity.pdbx_description
1 polymer ?
#
loop_
_entity_poly.entity_id
_entity_poly.type
_entity_poly.pdbx_seq_one_letter_code
_entity_poly.pdbx_strand_id
1 'polypeptide(L)'
;MLTSKVTYVSRSSSQYTGNLYMPPAKLRLLQASLTDKSTLEYQRFAWEALEKTINGRINKVNISNLPIIIHELFQDNIIRGRGLLARCIIQAQIASPIYTSVYAALVSVINKKFSQIGELISKRLISSFLRTYQRNDKTYCLATTKFIAHFINQNI
;
A
#
# COMPACT_ATOMS: atom_id res chain seq x y z
N MET A 1 -42.12 14.80 -4.99
CA MET A 1 -41.12 14.08 -4.16
C MET A 1 -39.85 13.94 -5.00
N LEU A 2 -39.03 15.00 -5.04
CA LEU A 2 -37.84 15.07 -5.88
C LEU A 2 -36.66 14.48 -5.12
N THR A 3 -36.34 13.21 -5.37
CA THR A 3 -35.11 12.59 -4.89
C THR A 3 -33.96 13.10 -5.76
N SER A 4 -33.26 14.11 -5.23
CA SER A 4 -32.01 14.62 -5.77
C SER A 4 -30.99 13.47 -5.83
N LYS A 5 -30.77 12.90 -7.02
CA LYS A 5 -29.63 12.03 -7.28
C LYS A 5 -28.37 12.88 -7.12
N VAL A 6 -27.76 12.82 -5.94
CA VAL A 6 -26.38 13.25 -5.74
C VAL A 6 -25.54 12.28 -6.57
N THR A 7 -25.09 12.73 -7.74
CA THR A 7 -24.17 11.97 -8.59
C THR A 7 -22.83 11.91 -7.88
N TYR A 8 -22.59 10.83 -7.14
CA TYR A 8 -21.29 10.55 -6.55
C TYR A 8 -20.29 10.30 -7.67
N VAL A 9 -19.12 10.93 -7.57
CA VAL A 9 -17.93 10.56 -8.37
C VAL A 9 -17.44 9.22 -7.82
N SER A 10 -18.23 8.18 -8.07
CA SER A 10 -17.80 6.80 -7.97
C SER A 10 -17.21 6.45 -9.33
N ARG A 11 -16.03 5.81 -9.33
CA ARG A 11 -15.32 5.41 -10.54
C ARG A 11 -16.10 4.30 -11.24
N SER A 12 -17.15 4.66 -11.99
CA SER A 12 -17.89 3.77 -12.89
C SER A 12 -17.65 4.21 -14.33
N SER A 13 -17.02 3.29 -15.08
CA SER A 13 -17.11 3.09 -16.53
C SER A 13 -17.17 4.34 -17.43
N SER A 14 -16.03 4.61 -18.07
CA SER A 14 -15.91 5.19 -19.41
C SER A 14 -16.53 6.56 -19.66
N GLN A 15 -15.65 7.58 -19.59
CA GLN A 15 -15.59 8.83 -20.38
C GLN A 15 -15.32 10.03 -19.46
N TYR A 16 -14.07 10.54 -19.53
CA TYR A 16 -13.63 11.86 -19.06
C TYR A 16 -13.83 12.23 -17.57
N THR A 17 -13.25 11.45 -16.65
CA THR A 17 -12.91 11.93 -15.28
C THR A 17 -11.40 11.82 -15.03
N GLY A 18 -10.61 12.30 -15.98
CA GLY A 18 -9.16 12.40 -15.81
C GLY A 18 -8.82 13.38 -14.69
N ASN A 19 -8.25 12.86 -13.59
CA ASN A 19 -7.25 13.53 -12.75
C ASN A 19 -7.54 14.99 -12.32
N LEU A 20 -8.78 15.38 -12.00
CA LEU A 20 -8.98 16.64 -11.30
C LEU A 20 -8.61 16.46 -9.83
N TYR A 21 -7.48 17.03 -9.40
CA TYR A 21 -7.12 17.09 -7.99
C TYR A 21 -8.22 17.84 -7.23
N MET A 22 -8.92 17.14 -6.33
CA MET A 22 -9.85 17.78 -5.41
C MET A 22 -9.14 18.03 -4.08
N PRO A 23 -9.10 19.29 -3.60
CA PRO A 23 -8.44 19.61 -2.34
C PRO A 23 -9.00 18.77 -1.16
N PRO A 24 -8.14 18.25 -0.27
CA PRO A 24 -8.55 17.39 0.85
C PRO A 24 -9.62 18.01 1.75
N ALA A 25 -9.59 19.32 1.95
CA ALA A 25 -10.60 20.02 2.75
C ALA A 25 -11.99 19.92 2.12
N LYS A 26 -12.08 20.12 0.81
CA LYS A 26 -13.35 20.02 0.05
C LYS A 26 -13.87 18.58 0.02
N LEU A 27 -12.96 17.60 -0.13
CA LEU A 27 -13.30 16.18 -0.03
C LEU A 27 -13.89 15.84 1.34
N ARG A 28 -13.28 16.30 2.44
CA ARG A 28 -13.80 16.05 3.80
C ARG A 28 -15.19 16.62 4.03
N LEU A 29 -15.50 17.80 3.50
CA LEU A 29 -16.83 18.39 3.57
C LEU A 29 -17.87 17.52 2.85
N LEU A 30 -17.54 17.02 1.67
CA LEU A 30 -18.41 16.09 0.91
C LEU A 30 -18.57 14.73 1.60
N GLN A 31 -17.60 14.34 2.42
CA GLN A 31 -17.58 13.05 3.13
C GLN A 31 -18.28 13.09 4.49
N ALA A 32 -18.50 14.28 5.07
CA ALA A 32 -19.10 14.43 6.39
C ALA A 32 -20.53 13.88 6.49
N SER A 33 -21.23 13.73 5.36
CA SER A 33 -22.57 13.12 5.27
C SER A 33 -22.57 11.59 5.25
N LEU A 34 -21.42 10.94 5.08
CA LEU A 34 -21.31 9.48 5.01
C LEU A 34 -21.00 8.90 6.39
N THR A 35 -22.04 8.68 7.19
CA THR A 35 -21.92 8.13 8.56
C THR A 35 -22.12 6.62 8.63
N ASP A 36 -22.85 6.02 7.69
CA ASP A 36 -23.18 4.59 7.71
C ASP A 36 -22.07 3.73 7.10
N LYS A 37 -21.46 2.89 7.95
CA LYS A 37 -20.34 1.99 7.61
C LYS A 37 -20.72 0.83 6.68
N SER A 38 -22.00 0.47 6.62
CA SER A 38 -22.48 -0.64 5.79
C SER A 38 -22.53 -0.28 4.31
N THR A 39 -22.68 1.02 4.01
CA THR A 39 -22.81 1.53 2.65
C THR A 39 -21.57 1.29 1.81
N LEU A 40 -21.80 1.04 0.52
CA LEU A 40 -20.73 0.83 -0.44
C LEU A 40 -19.87 2.08 -0.62
N GLU A 41 -20.45 3.29 -0.55
CA GLU A 41 -19.70 4.54 -0.62
C GLU A 41 -18.73 4.68 0.56
N TYR A 42 -19.20 4.43 1.79
CA TYR A 42 -18.34 4.49 2.96
C TYR A 42 -17.20 3.46 2.88
N GLN A 43 -17.48 2.23 2.48
CA GLN A 43 -16.45 1.19 2.39
C GLN A 43 -15.38 1.49 1.35
N ARG A 44 -15.76 2.08 0.20
CA ARG A 44 -14.83 2.57 -0.82
C ARG A 44 -14.00 3.72 -0.30
N PHE A 45 -14.63 4.69 0.35
CA PHE A 45 -13.92 5.81 0.95
C PHE A 45 -12.91 5.36 2.02
N ALA A 46 -13.32 4.46 2.92
CA ALA A 46 -12.43 3.87 3.92
C ALA A 46 -11.28 3.07 3.29
N TRP A 47 -11.53 2.42 2.15
CA TRP A 47 -10.47 1.72 1.40
C TRP A 47 -9.47 2.68 0.77
N GLU A 48 -9.93 3.77 0.14
CA GLU A 48 -9.05 4.80 -0.44
C GLU A 48 -8.24 5.53 0.63
N ALA A 49 -8.85 5.78 1.80
CA ALA A 49 -8.15 6.33 2.95
C ALA A 49 -7.04 5.39 3.42
N LEU A 50 -7.33 4.09 3.57
CA LEU A 50 -6.35 3.07 3.94
C LEU A 50 -5.20 2.97 2.94
N GLU A 51 -5.49 3.02 1.64
CA GLU A 51 -4.46 3.04 0.60
C GLU A 51 -3.54 4.26 0.74
N LYS A 52 -4.11 5.46 0.98
CA LYS A 52 -3.34 6.69 1.19
C LYS A 52 -2.49 6.65 2.46
N THR A 53 -3.02 6.14 3.57
CA THR A 53 -2.26 6.07 4.83
C THR A 53 -1.08 5.10 4.70
N ILE A 54 -1.32 3.89 4.17
CA ILE A 54 -0.26 2.89 3.94
C ILE A 54 0.82 3.47 3.02
N ASN A 55 0.45 4.03 1.87
CA ASN A 55 1.40 4.66 0.96
C ASN A 55 2.21 5.77 1.65
N GLY A 56 1.53 6.63 2.41
CA GLY A 56 2.16 7.72 3.15
C GLY A 56 3.18 7.23 4.20
N ARG A 57 2.86 6.14 4.90
CA ARG A 57 3.78 5.53 5.88
C ARG A 57 4.99 4.89 5.21
N ILE A 58 4.79 4.10 4.16
CA ILE A 58 5.88 3.43 3.44
C ILE A 58 6.85 4.45 2.81
N ASN A 59 6.34 5.55 2.25
CA ASN A 59 7.20 6.58 1.64
C ASN A 59 8.05 7.35 2.66
N LYS A 60 7.64 7.39 3.94
CA LYS A 60 8.33 8.13 4.99
C LYS A 60 9.29 7.27 5.82
N VAL A 61 9.27 5.95 5.62
CA VAL A 61 10.02 5.03 6.48
C VAL A 61 11.53 5.19 6.27
N ASN A 62 12.27 5.28 7.36
CA ASN A 62 13.73 5.31 7.40
C ASN A 62 14.23 4.65 8.69
N ILE A 63 15.55 4.60 8.87
CA ILE A 63 16.18 3.92 10.02
C ILE A 63 15.77 4.56 11.36
N SER A 64 15.69 5.90 11.43
CA SER A 64 15.44 6.60 12.69
C SER A 64 13.97 6.58 13.13
N ASN A 65 13.02 6.51 12.17
CA ASN A 65 11.59 6.54 12.46
C ASN A 65 10.89 5.18 12.34
N LEU A 66 11.62 4.10 12.00
CA LEU A 66 11.06 2.77 11.78
C LEU A 66 10.15 2.29 12.94
N PRO A 67 10.51 2.42 14.23
CA PRO A 67 9.63 2.00 15.33
C PRO A 67 8.30 2.76 15.34
N ILE A 68 8.33 4.08 15.11
CA ILE A 68 7.14 4.93 15.07
C ILE A 68 6.24 4.49 13.91
N ILE A 69 6.80 4.32 12.71
CA ILE A 69 6.05 3.87 11.53
C ILE A 69 5.40 2.50 11.78
N ILE A 70 6.10 1.57 12.43
CA ILE A 70 5.54 0.26 12.80
C ILE A 70 4.33 0.41 13.72
N HIS A 71 4.45 1.21 14.78
CA HIS A 71 3.35 1.44 15.72
C HIS A 71 2.13 2.02 15.02
N GLU A 72 2.31 3.03 14.17
CA GLU A 72 1.20 3.64 13.46
C GLU A 72 0.60 2.69 12.39
N LEU A 73 1.44 1.91 11.71
CA LEU A 73 0.99 0.93 10.71
C LEU A 73 0.12 -0.16 11.35
N PHE A 74 0.41 -0.55 12.59
CA PHE A 74 -0.43 -1.50 13.34
C PHE A 74 -1.76 -0.91 13.85
N GLN A 75 -1.95 0.42 13.81
CA GLN A 75 -3.26 1.04 14.01
C GLN A 75 -4.13 0.98 12.74
N ASP A 76 -3.51 0.80 11.57
CA ASP A 76 -4.22 0.63 10.31
C ASP A 76 -4.68 -0.83 10.13
N ASN A 77 -5.78 -1.05 9.40
CA ASN A 77 -6.26 -2.41 9.10
C ASN A 77 -5.44 -3.07 7.98
N ILE A 78 -4.20 -3.44 8.29
CA ILE A 78 -3.26 -4.06 7.36
C ILE A 78 -3.62 -5.51 6.98
N ILE A 79 -4.53 -6.16 7.72
CA ILE A 79 -5.05 -7.49 7.34
C ILE A 79 -5.99 -7.35 6.14
N ARG A 80 -6.93 -6.38 6.19
CA ARG A 80 -7.78 -6.00 5.05
C ARG A 80 -6.92 -5.44 3.92
N GLY A 81 -5.96 -4.59 4.25
CA GLY A 81 -5.05 -3.93 3.31
C GLY A 81 -3.82 -4.74 2.87
N ARG A 82 -3.70 -6.04 3.18
CA ARG A 82 -2.45 -6.80 2.98
C ARG A 82 -1.92 -6.77 1.54
N GLY A 83 -2.84 -6.78 0.57
CA GLY A 83 -2.50 -6.69 -0.84
C GLY A 83 -1.99 -5.31 -1.26
N LEU A 84 -2.53 -4.25 -0.64
CA LEU A 84 -2.05 -2.86 -0.81
C LEU A 84 -0.65 -2.74 -0.21
N LEU A 85 -0.50 -3.10 1.07
CA LEU A 85 0.78 -3.06 1.78
C LEU A 85 1.89 -3.77 1.02
N ALA A 86 1.64 -5.01 0.58
CA ALA A 86 2.62 -5.78 -0.18
C ALA A 86 3.01 -5.08 -1.50
N ARG A 87 2.04 -4.49 -2.20
CA ARG A 87 2.32 -3.73 -3.43
C ARG A 87 3.13 -2.47 -3.12
N CYS A 88 2.73 -1.68 -2.12
CA CYS A 88 3.40 -0.44 -1.73
C CYS A 88 4.87 -0.70 -1.35
N ILE A 89 5.14 -1.71 -0.53
CA ILE A 89 6.51 -2.05 -0.10
C ILE A 89 7.38 -2.45 -1.28
N ILE A 90 6.89 -3.35 -2.15
CA ILE A 90 7.67 -3.82 -3.32
C ILE A 90 7.94 -2.65 -4.28
N GLN A 91 6.94 -1.81 -4.55
CA GLN A 91 7.11 -0.65 -5.43
C GLN A 91 8.07 0.38 -4.84
N ALA A 92 7.96 0.67 -3.54
CA ALA A 92 8.85 1.59 -2.86
C ALA A 92 10.31 1.08 -2.82
N GLN A 93 10.51 -0.22 -2.64
CA GLN A 93 11.84 -0.83 -2.69
C GLN A 93 12.46 -0.78 -4.08
N ILE A 94 11.68 -1.06 -5.12
CA ILE A 94 12.13 -0.94 -6.52
C ILE A 94 12.48 0.51 -6.86
N ALA A 95 11.65 1.46 -6.45
CA ALA A 95 11.88 2.89 -6.68
C ALA A 95 13.06 3.44 -5.85
N SER A 96 13.36 2.85 -4.70
CA SER A 96 14.45 3.30 -3.81
C SER A 96 15.21 2.12 -3.18
N PRO A 97 16.05 1.40 -3.95
CA PRO A 97 16.79 0.22 -3.48
C PRO A 97 17.86 0.51 -2.42
N ILE A 98 18.13 1.78 -2.13
CA ILE A 98 19.05 2.20 -1.06
C ILE A 98 18.46 1.83 0.31
N TYR A 99 17.12 1.91 0.45
CA TYR A 99 16.41 1.63 1.71
C TYR A 99 15.96 0.16 1.87
N THR A 100 16.47 -0.77 1.05
CA THR A 100 16.04 -2.18 1.08
C THR A 100 16.14 -2.82 2.47
N SER A 101 17.18 -2.51 3.23
CA SER A 101 17.34 -3.01 4.61
C SER A 101 16.23 -2.52 5.55
N VAL A 102 15.78 -1.28 5.39
CA VAL A 102 14.67 -0.69 6.16
C VAL A 102 13.36 -1.37 5.81
N TYR A 103 13.08 -1.57 4.51
CA TYR A 103 11.88 -2.28 4.08
C TYR A 103 11.87 -3.74 4.57
N ALA A 104 13.02 -4.43 4.55
CA ALA A 104 13.11 -5.79 5.07
C ALA A 104 12.91 -5.85 6.59
N ALA A 105 13.49 -4.91 7.35
CA ALA A 105 13.27 -4.82 8.80
C ALA A 105 11.78 -4.56 9.12
N LEU A 106 11.12 -3.66 8.39
CA LEU A 106 9.68 -3.43 8.51
C LEU A 106 8.88 -4.72 8.26
N VAL A 107 9.17 -5.43 7.18
CA VAL A 107 8.47 -6.70 6.86
C VAL A 107 8.74 -7.77 7.92
N SER A 108 9.95 -7.83 8.49
CA SER A 108 10.27 -8.80 9.55
C SER A 108 9.38 -8.62 10.77
N VAL A 109 9.21 -7.38 11.25
CA VAL A 109 8.34 -7.10 12.40
C VAL A 109 6.88 -7.39 12.09
N ILE A 110 6.42 -7.09 10.87
CA ILE A 110 5.07 -7.43 10.42
C ILE A 110 4.90 -8.96 10.35
N ASN A 111 5.88 -9.69 9.83
CA ASN A 111 5.87 -11.16 9.70
C ASN A 111 5.73 -11.85 11.06
N LYS A 112 6.39 -11.32 12.10
CA LYS A 112 6.28 -11.86 13.47
C LYS A 112 4.87 -11.77 14.06
N LYS A 113 4.06 -10.77 13.66
CA LYS A 113 2.66 -10.64 14.11
C LYS A 113 1.65 -11.24 13.13
N PHE A 114 1.90 -11.13 11.84
CA PHE A 114 1.00 -11.50 10.75
C PHE A 114 1.77 -12.26 9.66
N SER A 115 2.11 -13.52 9.93
CA SER A 115 2.92 -14.37 9.04
C SER A 115 2.39 -14.44 7.60
N GLN A 116 1.07 -14.52 7.44
CA GLN A 116 0.38 -14.50 6.15
C GLN A 116 0.69 -13.26 5.29
N ILE A 117 1.02 -12.12 5.90
CA ILE A 117 1.40 -10.89 5.17
C ILE A 117 2.86 -11.01 4.68
N GLY A 118 3.76 -11.50 5.54
CA GLY A 118 5.15 -11.77 5.15
C GLY A 118 5.21 -12.78 3.99
N GLU A 119 4.48 -13.89 4.11
CA GLU A 119 4.38 -14.91 3.07
C GLU A 119 3.85 -14.34 1.73
N LEU A 120 2.82 -13.49 1.76
CA LEU A 120 2.29 -12.83 0.57
C LEU A 120 3.34 -11.96 -0.12
N ILE A 121 4.14 -11.21 0.66
CA ILE A 121 5.20 -10.36 0.13
C ILE A 121 6.29 -11.22 -0.50
N SER A 122 6.75 -12.26 0.21
CA SER A 122 7.77 -13.19 -0.30
C SER A 122 7.35 -13.85 -1.61
N LYS A 123 6.12 -14.39 -1.69
CA LYS A 123 5.58 -14.98 -2.93
C LYS A 123 5.55 -13.99 -4.09
N ARG A 124 5.13 -12.74 -3.83
CA ARG A 124 5.11 -11.68 -4.86
C ARG A 124 6.51 -11.25 -5.28
N LEU A 125 7.46 -11.20 -4.35
CA LEU A 125 8.84 -10.84 -4.62
C LEU A 125 9.52 -11.88 -5.52
N ILE A 126 9.38 -13.18 -5.20
CA ILE A 126 9.88 -14.28 -6.03
C ILE A 126 9.24 -14.24 -7.43
N SER A 127 7.93 -14.09 -7.50
CA SER A 127 7.22 -13.97 -8.78
C SER A 127 7.66 -12.74 -9.59
N SER A 128 7.99 -11.63 -8.91
CA SER A 128 8.54 -10.43 -9.55
C SER A 128 9.93 -10.69 -10.13
N PHE A 129 10.82 -11.29 -9.34
CA PHE A 129 12.17 -11.67 -9.77
C PHE A 129 12.15 -12.55 -11.02
N LEU A 130 11.34 -13.62 -11.01
CA LEU A 130 11.23 -14.54 -12.15
C LEU A 130 10.75 -13.82 -13.42
N ARG A 131 9.75 -12.95 -13.32
CA ARG A 131 9.26 -12.17 -14.47
C ARG A 131 10.30 -11.18 -14.98
N THR A 132 11.02 -10.50 -14.10
CA THR A 132 12.03 -9.52 -14.48
C THR A 132 13.26 -10.19 -15.10
N TYR A 133 13.61 -11.39 -14.62
CA TYR A 133 14.65 -12.22 -15.22
C TYR A 133 14.26 -12.66 -16.64
N GLN A 134 13.05 -13.20 -16.83
CA GLN A 134 12.56 -13.61 -18.16
C GLN A 134 12.51 -12.45 -19.16
N ARG A 135 12.25 -11.21 -18.69
CA ARG A 135 12.22 -10.00 -19.51
C ARG A 135 13.59 -9.36 -19.73
N ASN A 136 14.66 -9.92 -19.18
CA ASN A 136 16.01 -9.36 -19.19
C ASN A 136 16.10 -7.93 -18.61
N ASP A 137 15.22 -7.57 -17.66
CA ASP A 137 15.32 -6.30 -16.95
C ASP A 137 16.33 -6.41 -15.81
N LYS A 138 17.60 -6.11 -16.13
CA LYS A 138 18.71 -6.17 -15.19
C LYS A 138 18.47 -5.29 -13.95
N THR A 139 17.88 -4.12 -14.13
CA THR A 139 17.71 -3.15 -13.02
C THR A 139 16.73 -3.66 -11.97
N TYR A 140 15.57 -4.12 -12.40
CA TYR A 140 14.57 -4.72 -11.51
C TYR A 140 15.04 -6.07 -10.96
N CYS A 141 15.76 -6.86 -11.75
CA CYS A 141 16.31 -8.13 -11.30
C CYS A 141 17.30 -7.92 -10.14
N LEU A 142 18.23 -6.96 -10.25
CA LEU A 142 19.16 -6.64 -9.17
C LEU A 142 18.44 -6.10 -7.92
N ALA A 143 17.44 -5.22 -8.11
CA ALA A 143 16.65 -4.68 -6.99
C ALA A 143 15.90 -5.78 -6.23
N THR A 144 15.26 -6.71 -6.94
CA THR A 144 14.51 -7.82 -6.35
C THR A 144 15.44 -8.85 -5.69
N THR A 145 16.57 -9.20 -6.31
CA THR A 145 17.60 -10.06 -5.70
C THR A 145 18.14 -9.46 -4.40
N LYS A 146 18.46 -8.16 -4.39
CA LYS A 146 18.90 -7.46 -3.17
C LYS A 146 17.85 -7.55 -2.07
N PHE A 147 16.58 -7.43 -2.43
CA PHE A 147 15.50 -7.51 -1.45
C PHE A 147 15.33 -8.92 -0.87
N ILE A 148 15.43 -9.95 -1.71
CA ILE A 148 15.44 -11.35 -1.28
C ILE A 148 16.60 -11.61 -0.31
N ALA A 149 17.80 -11.10 -0.61
CA ALA A 149 18.96 -11.24 0.28
C ALA A 149 18.70 -10.63 1.67
N HIS A 150 18.09 -9.44 1.74
CA HIS A 150 17.73 -8.84 3.01
C HIS A 150 16.60 -9.56 3.75
N PHE A 151 15.67 -10.24 3.05
CA PHE A 151 14.67 -11.10 3.69
C PHE A 151 15.33 -12.29 4.39
N ILE A 152 16.30 -12.92 3.72
CA ILE A 152 17.09 -14.02 4.30
C ILE A 152 17.84 -13.53 5.54
N ASN A 153 18.51 -12.37 5.47
CA ASN A 153 19.22 -11.79 6.62
C ASN A 153 18.31 -11.52 7.83
N GLN A 154 17.00 -11.31 7.60
CA GLN A 154 16.02 -11.01 8.64
C GLN A 154 15.22 -12.24 9.10
N ASN A 155 15.55 -13.44 8.60
CA ASN A 155 14.85 -14.70 8.89
C ASN A 155 13.33 -14.60 8.66
N ILE A 156 12.93 -14.01 7.53
CA ILE A 156 11.54 -13.93 7.05
C ILE A 156 11.26 -15.14 6.17
#